data_AF-A0A417YRN6-F1
#
_entry.id   AF-A0A417YRN6-F1
#
_cell.length_a   1.000
_cell.length_b   1.000
_cell.length_c   1.000
_cell.angle_alpha   90.00
_cell.angle_beta   90.00
_cell.angle_gamma   90.00
#
_symmetry.space_group_name_H-M   'P 1'
#
loop_
_entity.id
_entity.type
_entity.pdbx_description
1 polymer ?
#
loop_
_entity_poly.entity_id
_entity_poly.type
_entity_poly.pdbx_seq_one_letter_code
_entity_poly.pdbx_strand_id
1 'polypeptide(L)' 'MIRMAVAGAVGFVLVFLESYLVMILKGYKTIEFGGISPFVGVWAMNFFLAFAILTHMKLWFDERAQAREDAPAEP' A
#
# COMPACT_ATOMS: atom_id res chain seq x y z
N MET A 1 0.91 -12.13 -9.16
CA MET A 1 -0.12 -12.47 -8.14
C MET A 1 0.33 -12.16 -6.71
N ILE A 2 1.55 -12.51 -6.28
CA ILE A 2 2.05 -12.20 -4.91
C ILE A 2 1.91 -10.73 -4.49
N ARG A 3 2.15 -9.77 -5.39
CA ARG A 3 1.99 -8.33 -5.07
C ARG A 3 0.56 -7.95 -4.69
N MET A 4 -0.44 -8.59 -5.29
CA MET A 4 -1.84 -8.34 -4.90
C MET A 4 -2.11 -8.88 -3.50
N ALA A 5 -1.60 -10.07 -3.16
CA ALA A 5 -1.73 -10.60 -1.80
C ALA A 5 -1.05 -9.69 -0.76
N VAL A 6 0.17 -9.21 -1.06
CA VAL A 6 0.91 -8.28 -0.18
C VAL A 6 0.17 -6.95 -0.06
N ALA A 7 -0.31 -6.38 -1.16
CA ALA A 7 -1.09 -5.14 -1.13
C ALA A 7 -2.40 -5.30 -0.34
N GLY A 8 -3.05 -6.46 -0.41
CA GLY A 8 -4.24 -6.78 0.40
C GLY A 8 -3.95 -6.78 1.89
N ALA A 9 -2.87 -7.45 2.29
CA ALA A 9 -2.43 -7.49 3.68
C ALA A 9 -2.01 -6.11 4.20
N VAL A 10 -1.20 -5.37 3.44
CA VAL A 10 -0.76 -4.00 3.79
C VAL A 10 -1.97 -3.06 3.87
N GLY A 11 -2.87 -3.12 2.89
CA GLY A 11 -4.09 -2.32 2.88
C GLY A 11 -4.97 -2.60 4.10
N PHE A 12 -5.03 -3.87 4.55
CA PHE A 12 -5.76 -4.25 5.77
C PHE A 12 -5.13 -3.64 7.01
N VAL A 13 -3.80 -3.74 7.17
CA VAL A 13 -3.07 -3.13 8.29
C VAL A 13 -3.26 -1.61 8.33
N LEU A 14 -3.23 -0.95 7.16
CA LEU A 14 -3.43 0.50 7.06
C LEU A 14 -4.79 0.95 7.62
N VAL A 15 -5.87 0.16 7.44
CA VAL A 15 -7.17 0.50 8.01
C VAL A 15 -7.10 0.63 9.53
N PHE A 16 -6.36 -0.24 10.21
CA PHE A 16 -6.19 -0.15 11.68
C PHE A 16 -5.34 1.04 12.08
N LEU A 17 -4.25 1.30 11.35
CA LEU A 17 -3.38 2.44 11.62
C LEU A 17 -4.11 3.77 11.45
N GLU A 18 -4.89 3.91 10.38
CA GLU A 18 -5.70 5.11 10.13
C GLU A 18 -6.80 5.27 11.15
N SER A 19 -7.50 4.19 11.51
CA SER A 19 -8.51 4.21 12.56
C SER A 19 -7.92 4.68 13.89
N TYR A 20 -6.73 4.18 14.24
CA TYR A 20 -6.00 4.58 15.43
C TYR A 20 -5.59 6.05 15.39
N LEU A 21 -5.09 6.51 14.25
CA LEU A 21 -4.74 7.91 14.04
C LEU A 21 -5.96 8.82 14.24
N VAL A 22 -7.12 8.46 13.66
CA VAL A 22 -8.36 9.23 13.81
C VAL A 22 -8.82 9.25 15.27
N MET A 23 -8.70 8.15 16.00
CA MET A 23 -9.02 8.11 17.43
C MET A 23 -8.17 9.07 18.24
N ILE A 24 -6.85 9.11 17.99
CA ILE A 24 -5.95 10.06 18.66
C ILE A 24 -6.31 11.50 18.29
N LEU A 25 -6.40 11.79 16.99
CA LEU A 25 -6.55 13.16 16.49
C LEU A 25 -7.90 13.78 16.87
N LYS A 26 -8.96 12.97 16.90
CA LYS A 26 -10.32 13.45 17.20
C LYS A 26 -10.75 13.17 18.64
N GLY A 27 -9.91 12.51 19.44
CA GLY A 27 -10.25 12.12 20.81
C GLY A 27 -11.39 11.09 20.91
N TYR A 28 -11.62 10.32 19.85
CA TYR A 28 -12.63 9.26 19.87
C TYR A 28 -12.11 8.02 20.60
N LYS A 29 -12.98 7.39 21.41
CA LYS A 29 -12.64 6.16 22.13
C LYS A 29 -12.74 4.91 21.25
N THR A 30 -13.57 4.95 20.21
CA THR A 30 -13.81 3.85 19.28
C THR A 30 -14.14 4.43 17.90
N ILE A 31 -13.97 3.62 16.84
CA ILE A 31 -14.43 3.93 15.48
C ILE A 31 -15.55 2.94 15.15
N GLU A 32 -16.74 3.46 14.85
CA GLU A 32 -17.82 2.66 14.28
C GLU A 32 -17.90 2.90 12.78
N PHE A 33 -17.64 1.86 12.00
CA PHE A 33 -17.67 1.95 10.54
C PHE A 33 -19.09 2.00 9.96
N GLY A 34 -20.14 1.80 10.76
CA GLY A 34 -21.53 1.81 10.26
C GLY A 34 -21.88 0.64 9.32
N GLY A 35 -21.05 -0.40 9.25
CA GLY A 35 -21.28 -1.61 8.46
C GLY A 35 -20.05 -2.09 7.71
N ILE A 36 -20.20 -3.18 6.94
CA ILE A 36 -19.10 -3.74 6.13
C ILE A 36 -18.79 -2.89 4.89
N SER A 37 -19.78 -2.20 4.33
CA SER A 37 -19.59 -1.40 3.11
C SER A 37 -18.56 -0.27 3.28
N PRO A 38 -18.64 0.58 4.33
CA PRO A 38 -17.63 1.61 4.56
C PRO A 38 -16.25 1.03 4.86
N PHE A 39 -16.18 -0.08 5.59
CA PHE A 39 -14.93 -0.79 5.87
C PHE A 39 -14.25 -1.28 4.59
N VAL A 40 -14.99 -1.96 3.71
CA VAL A 40 -14.47 -2.45 2.42
C VAL A 40 -14.06 -1.28 1.52
N GLY A 41 -14.77 -0.15 1.57
CA GLY A 41 -14.40 1.06 0.83
C GLY A 41 -13.03 1.61 1.23
N VAL A 42 -12.80 1.81 2.54
CA VAL A 42 -11.49 2.28 3.05
C VAL A 42 -10.40 1.25 2.77
N TRP A 43 -10.69 -0.03 2.98
CA TRP A 43 -9.74 -1.11 2.69
C TRP A 43 -9.35 -1.17 1.21
N ALA A 44 -10.32 -1.04 0.29
CA ALA A 44 -10.08 -1.03 -1.14
C ALA A 44 -9.20 0.16 -1.56
N MET A 45 -9.45 1.35 -1.02
CA MET A 45 -8.62 2.53 -1.28
C MET A 45 -7.16 2.27 -0.87
N ASN A 46 -6.94 1.73 0.33
CA ASN A 46 -5.60 1.42 0.84
C ASN A 46 -4.93 0.29 0.05
N PHE A 47 -5.69 -0.71 -0.38
CA PHE A 47 -5.23 -1.77 -1.26
C PHE A 47 -4.69 -1.20 -2.57
N PHE A 48 -5.45 -0.33 -3.24
CA PHE A 48 -5.04 0.28 -4.50
C PHE A 48 -3.80 1.16 -4.33
N LEU A 49 -3.73 1.94 -3.24
CA LEU A 49 -2.55 2.74 -2.92
C LEU A 49 -1.30 1.87 -2.74
N ALA A 50 -1.38 0.84 -1.90
CA ALA A 50 -0.26 -0.07 -1.66
C ALA A 50 0.15 -0.81 -2.95
N PHE A 51 -0.82 -1.25 -3.74
CA PHE A 51 -0.58 -1.90 -5.02
C PHE A 51 0.13 -0.98 -6.02
N ALA A 52 -0.29 0.28 -6.14
CA ALA A 52 0.32 1.26 -7.02
C ALA A 52 1.77 1.54 -6.62
N ILE A 53 2.05 1.72 -5.33
CA ILE A 53 3.42 1.94 -4.82
C ILE A 53 4.31 0.74 -5.14
N LEU A 54 3.87 -0.47 -4.81
CA LEU A 54 4.64 -1.69 -5.07
C LEU A 54 4.90 -1.92 -6.57
N THR A 55 3.96 -1.49 -7.42
CA THR A 55 4.10 -1.60 -8.87
C THR A 55 5.15 -0.64 -9.40
N HIS A 56 5.08 0.64 -9.02
CA HIS A 56 6.08 1.63 -9.42
C HIS A 56 7.47 1.33 -8.86
N MET A 57 7.55 0.87 -7.59
CA MET A 57 8.82 0.43 -7.01
C MET A 57 9.45 -0.68 -7.83
N LYS A 58 8.69 -1.71 -8.21
CA LYS A 58 9.24 -2.77 -9.04
C LYS A 58 9.70 -2.24 -10.39
N LEU A 59 8.86 -1.46 -11.07
CA LEU A 59 9.21 -0.93 -12.39
C LEU A 59 10.54 -0.18 -12.35
N TRP A 60 10.72 0.66 -11.33
CA TRP A 60 11.96 1.39 -11.09
C TRP A 60 13.16 0.48 -10.79
N PHE A 61 12.97 -0.60 -10.02
CA PHE A 61 14.03 -1.58 -9.76
C PHE A 61 14.44 -2.32 -11.04
N ASP A 62 13.47 -2.72 -11.86
CA ASP A 62 13.71 -3.42 -13.13
C ASP A 62 14.45 -2.50 -14.13
N GLU A 63 14.01 -1.24 -14.26
CA GLU A 63 14.69 -0.22 -15.09
C GLU A 63 16.14 0.01 -14.66
N ARG A 64 16.39 0.07 -13.35
CA ARG A 64 17.76 0.24 -12.83
C ARG A 64 18.63 -1.00 -13.00
N ALA A 65 18.04 -2.19 -12.96
CA ALA A 65 18.77 -3.42 -13.25
C ALA A 65 19.19 -3.45 -14.72
N GLN A 66 18.27 -3.15 -15.64
CA GLN A 66 18.55 -3.06 -17.07
C GLN A 66 19.62 -2.00 -17.38
N ALA A 67 19.50 -0.79 -16.83
CA ALA A 67 20.50 0.27 -17.03
C ALA A 67 21.90 -0.08 -16.50
N ARG A 68 22.02 -1.01 -15.54
CA ARG A 68 23.32 -1.52 -15.06
C ARG A 68 23.88 -2.61 -15.96
N GLU A 69 23.02 -3.46 -16.53
CA GLU A 69 23.43 -4.49 -17.49
C GLU A 69 23.84 -3.87 -18.83
N ASP A 70 23.20 -2.77 -19.24
CA ASP A 70 23.51 -2.02 -20.47
C ASP A 70 24.67 -1.02 -20.30
N ALA A 71 25.20 -0.86 -19.08
CA ALA A 71 26.39 -0.04 -18.86
C ALA A 71 27.60 -0.73 -19.52
N PRO A 72 28.30 -0.07 -20.46
CA PRO A 72 29.43 -0.69 -21.14
C PRO A 72 30.51 -1.04 -20.11
N ALA A 73 31.06 -2.25 -20.21
CA ALA A 73 32.26 -2.62 -19.48
C ALA A 73 33.33 -1.58 -19.81
N GLU A 74 33.77 -0.82 -18.79
CA GLU A 74 34.87 0.13 -18.97
C GLU A 74 36.09 -0.62 -19.53
N PRO A 75 36.76 -0.08 -20.56
CA PRO A 75 37.90 -0.72 -21.23
C PRO A 75 39.14 -0.82 -20.33
#